data_AF-A0A838MNY4-F1
#
_entry.id   AF-A0A838MNY4-F1
#
_cell.length_a   1.000
_cell.length_b   1.000
_cell.length_c   1.000
_cell.angle_alpha   90.00
_cell.angle_beta   90.00
_cell.angle_gamma   90.00
#
_symmetry.space_group_name_H-M   'P 1'
#
loop_
_entity.id
_entity.type
_entity.pdbx_description
1 polymer ?
#
loop_
_entity_poly.entity_id
_entity_poly.type
_entity_poly.pdbx_seq_one_letter_code
_entity_poly.pdbx_strand_id
1 'polypeptide(L)'
;MSDADDEPPLPDDHRTWRRIVQEGQLARFPEGVIVSAIRTNYRREGIEQNFVRELIVFISDRMLSILRGEISAKTFPDGGRDLVEAVHDAMLKALLSPTAADGEGLRKWFKSTLRNRAIDHVRKELKKMKLMPDMVDDPGGMVDPRTENFSEAEQEADVQRILNCLRGKGVRDVFELHMQGYRCSSIKGESISSILGIDPDTASKRLASAKQQLEKMIGKS
;
A
#
# COMPACT_ATOMS: atom_id res chain seq x y z
N MET A 1 -20.22 -24.98 27.76
CA MET A 1 -20.11 -25.67 26.47
C MET A 1 -18.88 -25.08 25.79
N SER A 2 -17.93 -25.92 25.38
CA SER A 2 -16.52 -25.56 25.14
C SER A 2 -16.32 -24.73 23.87
N ASP A 3 -15.66 -23.57 24.01
CA ASP A 3 -15.17 -22.69 22.93
C ASP A 3 -14.02 -23.35 22.14
N ALA A 4 -14.28 -24.46 21.46
CA ALA A 4 -13.31 -25.14 20.61
C ALA A 4 -13.36 -24.68 19.13
N ASP A 5 -14.25 -23.73 18.80
CA ASP A 5 -14.54 -23.32 17.42
C ASP A 5 -13.79 -22.05 16.95
N ASP A 6 -12.96 -21.44 17.82
CA ASP A 6 -12.24 -20.18 17.52
C ASP A 6 -10.74 -20.36 17.22
N GLU A 7 -10.19 -21.58 17.34
CA GLU A 7 -8.77 -21.80 17.04
C GLU A 7 -8.57 -22.03 15.53
N PRO A 8 -7.72 -21.22 14.86
CA PRO A 8 -7.45 -21.42 13.44
C PRO A 8 -6.82 -22.80 13.20
N PRO A 9 -7.20 -23.50 12.12
CA PRO A 9 -6.63 -24.81 11.82
C PRO A 9 -5.12 -24.72 11.59
N LEU A 10 -4.42 -25.80 11.92
CA LEU A 10 -2.99 -25.90 11.68
C LEU A 10 -2.67 -25.70 10.19
N PRO A 11 -1.54 -25.04 9.85
CA PRO A 11 -1.19 -24.78 8.46
C PRO A 11 -1.09 -26.05 7.59
N ASP A 12 -0.73 -27.20 8.15
CA ASP A 12 -0.58 -28.48 7.45
C ASP A 12 -1.81 -29.40 7.48
N ASP A 13 -2.89 -28.98 8.16
CA ASP A 13 -4.17 -29.70 8.18
C ASP A 13 -4.97 -29.48 6.89
N HIS A 14 -4.45 -30.06 5.81
CA HIS A 14 -5.03 -30.00 4.46
C HIS A 14 -6.46 -30.53 4.39
N ARG A 15 -6.89 -31.42 5.31
CA ARG A 15 -8.26 -31.94 5.33
C ARG A 15 -9.24 -30.87 5.82
N THR A 16 -8.88 -30.17 6.90
CA THR A 16 -9.70 -29.07 7.42
C THR A 16 -9.70 -27.88 6.47
N TRP A 17 -8.55 -27.52 5.90
CA TRP A 17 -8.49 -26.45 4.89
C TRP A 17 -9.35 -26.73 3.66
N ARG A 18 -9.35 -27.98 3.16
CA ARG A 18 -10.23 -28.37 2.04
C ARG A 18 -11.71 -28.14 2.37
N ARG A 19 -12.15 -28.57 3.56
CA ARG A 19 -13.54 -28.39 4.00
C ARG A 19 -13.91 -26.90 4.11
N ILE A 20 -13.04 -26.08 4.70
CA ILE A 20 -13.25 -24.63 4.83
C ILE A 20 -13.41 -23.97 3.45
N VAL A 21 -12.60 -24.38 2.47
CA VAL A 21 -12.70 -23.90 1.08
C VAL A 21 -14.05 -24.28 0.48
N GLN A 22 -14.46 -25.56 0.61
CA GLN A 22 -15.73 -26.05 0.07
C GLN A 22 -16.95 -25.35 0.68
N GLU A 23 -16.87 -25.01 1.96
CA GLU A 23 -17.93 -24.30 2.68
C GLU A 23 -17.89 -22.77 2.47
N GLY A 24 -16.92 -22.25 1.72
CA GLY A 24 -16.79 -20.81 1.45
C GLY A 24 -16.42 -19.97 2.68
N GLN A 25 -15.79 -20.56 3.69
CA GLN A 25 -15.60 -19.93 5.00
C GLN A 25 -14.25 -19.21 5.17
N LEU A 26 -13.47 -19.04 4.10
CA LEU A 26 -12.14 -18.42 4.17
C LEU A 26 -12.15 -17.02 4.78
N ALA A 27 -13.21 -16.24 4.55
CA ALA A 27 -13.34 -14.88 5.08
C ALA A 27 -13.40 -14.80 6.61
N ARG A 28 -13.62 -15.92 7.32
CA ARG A 28 -13.62 -15.98 8.80
C ARG A 28 -12.21 -15.94 9.39
N PHE A 29 -11.19 -16.23 8.59
CA PHE A 29 -9.82 -16.36 9.06
C PHE A 29 -8.98 -15.12 8.70
N PRO A 30 -8.05 -14.70 9.57
CA PRO A 30 -7.08 -13.67 9.24
C PRO A 30 -6.24 -14.06 8.02
N GLU A 31 -5.89 -13.09 7.17
CA GLU A 31 -5.17 -13.36 5.91
C GLU A 31 -3.81 -14.03 6.16
N GLY A 32 -3.14 -13.69 7.27
CA GLY A 32 -1.86 -14.29 7.66
C GLY A 32 -1.94 -15.80 7.94
N VAL A 33 -3.08 -16.28 8.46
CA VAL A 33 -3.31 -17.71 8.71
C VAL A 33 -3.44 -18.46 7.38
N ILE A 34 -4.22 -17.91 6.45
CA ILE A 34 -4.40 -18.47 5.11
C ILE A 34 -3.08 -18.46 4.34
N VAL A 35 -2.31 -17.37 4.44
CA VAL A 35 -0.95 -17.28 3.87
C VAL A 35 -0.04 -18.38 4.43
N SER A 36 -0.11 -18.66 5.74
CA SER A 36 0.63 -19.75 6.35
C SER A 36 0.25 -21.10 5.74
N ALA A 37 -1.05 -21.37 5.58
CA ALA A 37 -1.53 -22.61 4.97
C ALA A 37 -1.10 -22.77 3.50
N ILE A 38 -1.13 -21.68 2.71
CA ILE A 38 -0.62 -21.69 1.32
C ILE A 38 0.86 -22.06 1.32
N ARG A 39 1.68 -21.36 2.10
CA ARG A 39 3.14 -21.56 2.14
C ARG A 39 3.54 -22.96 2.59
N THR A 40 2.74 -23.60 3.45
CA THR A 40 2.98 -24.96 3.93
C THR A 40 2.57 -26.04 2.93
N ASN A 41 1.53 -25.84 2.12
CA ASN A 41 0.96 -26.90 1.28
C ASN A 41 1.21 -26.73 -0.23
N TYR A 42 1.65 -25.56 -0.68
CA TYR A 42 1.91 -25.30 -2.09
C TYR A 42 2.98 -26.25 -2.64
N ARG A 43 2.60 -27.01 -3.67
CA ARG A 43 3.43 -28.05 -4.32
C ARG A 43 3.96 -29.14 -3.37
N ARG A 44 3.33 -29.32 -2.21
CA ARG A 44 3.67 -30.42 -1.30
C ARG A 44 3.27 -31.77 -1.92
N GLU A 45 4.21 -32.70 -1.96
CA GLU A 45 3.97 -34.05 -2.50
C GLU A 45 2.88 -34.77 -1.69
N GLY A 46 2.06 -35.56 -2.39
CA GLY A 46 0.95 -36.33 -1.79
C GLY A 46 -0.28 -35.50 -1.38
N ILE A 47 -0.31 -34.20 -1.66
CA ILE A 47 -1.43 -33.31 -1.33
C ILE A 47 -2.13 -32.80 -2.60
N GLU A 48 -3.45 -32.95 -2.65
CA GLU A 48 -4.31 -32.37 -3.69
C GLU A 48 -4.20 -30.84 -3.71
N GLN A 49 -3.87 -30.26 -4.86
CA GLN A 49 -3.57 -28.82 -4.95
C GLN A 49 -4.81 -27.94 -5.21
N ASN A 50 -6.00 -28.52 -5.40
CA ASN A 50 -7.22 -27.77 -5.70
C ASN A 50 -7.58 -26.78 -4.59
N PHE A 51 -7.61 -27.22 -3.33
CA PHE A 51 -7.90 -26.32 -2.22
C PHE A 51 -6.82 -25.23 -2.08
N VAL A 52 -5.54 -25.56 -2.31
CA VAL A 52 -4.44 -24.59 -2.25
C VAL A 52 -4.62 -23.51 -3.32
N ARG A 53 -5.06 -23.87 -4.52
CA ARG A 53 -5.40 -22.92 -5.59
C ARG A 53 -6.49 -21.96 -5.13
N GLU A 54 -7.54 -22.45 -4.49
CA GLU A 54 -8.62 -21.59 -3.97
C GLU A 54 -8.14 -20.65 -2.86
N LEU A 55 -7.26 -21.10 -1.96
CA LEU A 55 -6.63 -20.22 -0.98
C LEU A 55 -5.83 -19.11 -1.66
N ILE A 56 -5.08 -19.45 -2.71
CA ILE A 56 -4.29 -18.49 -3.49
C ILE A 56 -5.20 -17.48 -4.18
N VAL A 57 -6.28 -17.91 -4.82
CA VAL A 57 -7.26 -17.02 -5.47
C VAL A 57 -7.86 -16.05 -4.45
N PHE A 58 -8.29 -16.57 -3.29
CA PHE A 58 -8.84 -15.74 -2.22
C PHE A 58 -7.86 -14.66 -1.74
N ILE A 59 -6.60 -15.04 -1.48
CA ILE A 59 -5.57 -14.09 -1.05
C ILE A 59 -5.21 -13.11 -2.16
N SER A 60 -5.14 -13.58 -3.40
CA SER A 60 -4.89 -12.75 -4.59
C SER A 60 -5.95 -11.65 -4.74
N ASP A 61 -7.22 -11.99 -4.59
CA ASP A 61 -8.32 -11.02 -4.69
C ASP A 61 -8.26 -9.98 -3.57
N ARG A 62 -7.91 -10.42 -2.35
CA ARG A 62 -7.69 -9.52 -1.21
C ARG A 62 -6.51 -8.57 -1.45
N MET A 63 -5.41 -9.06 -2.01
CA MET A 63 -4.27 -8.22 -2.39
C MET A 63 -4.69 -7.16 -3.42
N LEU A 64 -5.34 -7.57 -4.50
CA LEU A 64 -5.80 -6.65 -5.56
C LEU A 64 -6.76 -5.59 -5.01
N SER A 65 -7.70 -5.97 -4.13
CA SER A 65 -8.62 -5.03 -3.51
C SER A 65 -7.90 -3.96 -2.69
N ILE A 66 -6.85 -4.32 -1.95
CA ILE A 66 -6.06 -3.36 -1.16
C ILE A 66 -5.22 -2.50 -2.09
N LEU A 67 -4.50 -3.10 -3.05
CA LEU A 67 -3.61 -2.37 -3.96
C LEU A 67 -4.34 -1.31 -4.79
N ARG A 68 -5.56 -1.61 -5.26
CA ARG A 68 -6.40 -0.65 -5.98
C ARG A 68 -6.82 0.55 -5.14
N GLY A 69 -6.92 0.38 -3.81
CA GLY A 69 -7.22 1.47 -2.89
C GLY A 69 -6.00 2.33 -2.56
N GLU A 70 -4.81 1.72 -2.53
CA GLU A 70 -3.56 2.40 -2.17
C GLU A 70 -2.90 3.11 -3.36
N ILE A 71 -3.04 2.56 -4.57
CA ILE A 71 -2.48 3.14 -5.80
C ILE A 71 -3.52 4.11 -6.39
N SER A 72 -3.22 5.40 -6.29
CA SER A 72 -4.09 6.47 -6.77
C SER A 72 -4.22 6.45 -8.30
N ALA A 73 -5.46 6.29 -8.77
CA ALA A 73 -5.80 6.39 -10.19
C ALA A 73 -5.52 7.78 -10.80
N LYS A 74 -5.27 8.81 -9.96
CA LYS A 74 -4.99 10.17 -10.42
C LYS A 74 -3.50 10.42 -10.71
N THR A 75 -2.61 9.55 -10.24
CA THR A 75 -1.16 9.77 -10.28
C THR A 75 -0.48 9.04 -11.42
N PHE A 76 -1.08 7.95 -11.92
CA PHE A 76 -0.49 7.09 -12.93
C PHE A 76 -1.44 6.97 -14.14
N PRO A 77 -0.90 6.84 -15.37
CA PRO A 77 -1.69 6.45 -16.55
C PRO A 77 -2.50 5.17 -16.29
N ASP A 78 -3.63 5.02 -16.99
CA ASP A 78 -4.57 3.89 -16.87
C ASP A 78 -5.04 3.60 -15.44
N GLY A 79 -5.06 4.63 -14.59
CA GLY A 79 -5.46 4.50 -13.20
C GLY A 79 -4.49 3.70 -12.34
N GLY A 80 -3.24 3.53 -12.79
CA GLY A 80 -2.21 2.74 -12.09
C GLY A 80 -2.41 1.23 -12.19
N ARG A 81 -3.19 0.75 -13.17
CA ARG A 81 -3.47 -0.68 -13.38
C ARG A 81 -2.20 -1.51 -13.52
N ASP A 82 -1.29 -1.09 -14.38
CA ASP A 82 -0.02 -1.80 -14.62
C ASP A 82 0.83 -1.86 -13.35
N LEU A 83 0.79 -0.79 -12.54
CA LEU A 83 1.50 -0.76 -11.27
C LEU A 83 0.88 -1.69 -10.23
N VAL A 84 -0.45 -1.73 -10.16
CA VAL A 84 -1.20 -2.69 -9.32
C VAL A 84 -0.85 -4.12 -9.72
N GLU A 85 -0.86 -4.43 -11.01
CA GLU A 85 -0.51 -5.75 -11.54
C GLU A 85 0.95 -6.09 -11.23
N ALA A 86 1.89 -5.17 -11.43
CA ALA A 86 3.30 -5.39 -11.12
C ALA A 86 3.55 -5.66 -9.63
N VAL A 87 2.87 -4.95 -8.73
CA VAL A 87 2.97 -5.19 -7.28
C VAL A 87 2.33 -6.51 -6.90
N HIS A 88 1.15 -6.80 -7.45
CA HIS A 88 0.43 -8.05 -7.22
C HIS A 88 1.28 -9.26 -7.64
N ASP A 89 1.86 -9.23 -8.84
CA ASP A 89 2.74 -10.26 -9.36
C ASP A 89 3.96 -10.50 -8.46
N ALA A 90 4.60 -9.43 -8.00
CA ALA A 90 5.75 -9.52 -7.10
C ALA A 90 5.36 -10.17 -5.77
N MET A 91 4.23 -9.77 -5.19
CA MET A 91 3.73 -10.29 -3.92
C MET A 91 3.23 -11.73 -4.03
N LEU A 92 2.60 -12.11 -5.15
CA LEU A 92 2.18 -13.48 -5.41
C LEU A 92 3.41 -14.39 -5.57
N LYS A 93 4.44 -13.95 -6.30
CA LYS A 93 5.72 -14.69 -6.40
C LYS A 93 6.38 -14.86 -5.03
N ALA A 94 6.36 -13.83 -4.19
CA ALA A 94 6.90 -13.90 -2.83
C ALA A 94 6.08 -14.82 -1.92
N LEU A 95 4.74 -14.80 -2.03
CA LEU A 95 3.84 -15.69 -1.31
C LEU A 95 4.19 -17.16 -1.57
N LEU A 96 4.39 -17.52 -2.85
CA LEU A 96 4.69 -18.88 -3.28
C LEU A 96 6.16 -19.29 -3.07
N SER A 97 7.02 -18.36 -2.70
CA SER A 97 8.42 -18.62 -2.38
C SER A 97 8.62 -18.87 -0.88
N PRO A 98 9.13 -20.04 -0.48
CA PRO A 98 9.28 -20.41 0.93
C PRO A 98 10.26 -19.51 1.69
N THR A 99 11.23 -18.90 1.00
CA THR A 99 12.30 -18.10 1.61
C THR A 99 12.13 -16.59 1.40
N ALA A 100 11.15 -16.15 0.62
CA ALA A 100 10.97 -14.72 0.36
C ALA A 100 10.56 -13.96 1.62
N ALA A 101 11.29 -12.89 1.95
CA ALA A 101 11.03 -12.03 3.11
C ALA A 101 9.63 -11.42 3.07
N ASP A 102 9.18 -10.96 1.90
CA ASP A 102 7.82 -10.44 1.73
C ASP A 102 6.76 -11.51 1.97
N GLY A 103 7.05 -12.77 1.65
CA GLY A 103 6.15 -13.88 1.92
C GLY A 103 5.97 -14.16 3.41
N GLU A 104 7.04 -14.05 4.20
CA GLU A 104 6.95 -14.09 5.68
C GLU A 104 6.31 -12.81 6.24
N GLY A 105 6.56 -11.66 5.60
CA GLY A 105 5.89 -10.41 5.90
C GLY A 105 4.37 -10.52 5.71
N LEU A 106 3.91 -11.13 4.62
CA LEU A 106 2.49 -11.38 4.36
C LEU A 106 1.85 -12.26 5.44
N ARG A 107 2.59 -13.24 5.96
CA ARG A 107 2.14 -14.10 7.05
C ARG A 107 1.94 -13.32 8.36
N LYS A 108 2.87 -12.42 8.69
CA LYS A 108 2.88 -11.71 9.98
C LYS A 108 2.11 -10.39 9.97
N TRP A 109 2.23 -9.62 8.89
CA TRP A 109 1.78 -8.23 8.78
C TRP A 109 1.19 -7.94 7.40
N PHE A 110 0.29 -8.82 6.93
CA PHE A 110 -0.32 -8.82 5.58
C PHE A 110 -0.50 -7.42 4.95
N LYS A 111 -1.33 -6.57 5.56
CA LYS A 111 -1.67 -5.25 5.02
C LYS A 111 -0.47 -4.29 4.98
N SER A 112 0.34 -4.28 6.04
CA SER A 112 1.52 -3.39 6.12
C SER A 112 2.59 -3.79 5.11
N THR A 113 2.85 -5.08 4.95
CA THR A 113 3.81 -5.59 3.96
C THR A 113 3.36 -5.24 2.55
N LEU A 114 2.08 -5.46 2.22
CA LEU A 114 1.52 -5.14 0.92
C LEU A 114 1.58 -3.64 0.61
N ARG A 115 1.23 -2.78 1.57
CA ARG A 115 1.34 -1.32 1.45
C ARG A 115 2.76 -0.84 1.22
N ASN A 116 3.70 -1.34 2.03
CA ASN A 116 5.10 -0.95 1.89
C ASN A 116 5.64 -1.34 0.51
N ARG A 117 5.30 -2.53 0.00
CA ARG A 117 5.70 -2.93 -1.35
C ARG A 117 5.06 -2.06 -2.43
N ALA A 118 3.77 -1.71 -2.28
CA ALA A 118 3.11 -0.77 -3.19
C ALA A 118 3.81 0.58 -3.22
N ILE A 119 4.14 1.14 -2.05
CA ILE A 119 4.90 2.39 -1.92
C ILE A 119 6.27 2.30 -2.60
N ASP A 120 6.99 1.20 -2.44
CA ASP A 120 8.30 1.00 -3.08
C ASP A 120 8.18 1.02 -4.61
N HIS A 121 7.17 0.35 -5.16
CA HIS A 121 6.91 0.34 -6.59
C HIS A 121 6.46 1.72 -7.10
N VAL A 122 5.56 2.40 -6.40
CA VAL A 122 5.16 3.79 -6.68
C VAL A 122 6.37 4.71 -6.73
N ARG A 123 7.25 4.65 -5.73
CA ARG A 123 8.49 5.46 -5.69
C ARG A 123 9.40 5.15 -6.87
N LYS A 124 9.55 3.87 -7.22
CA LYS A 124 10.37 3.44 -8.35
C LYS A 124 9.82 3.95 -9.69
N GLU A 125 8.50 3.85 -9.90
CA GLU A 125 7.87 4.36 -11.12
C GLU A 125 7.90 5.88 -11.21
N LEU A 126 7.60 6.60 -10.13
CA LEU A 126 7.74 8.06 -10.11
C LEU A 126 9.17 8.50 -10.43
N LYS A 127 10.18 7.77 -9.91
CA LYS A 127 11.58 8.03 -10.23
C LYS A 127 11.87 7.79 -11.72
N LYS A 128 11.32 6.74 -12.33
CA LYS A 128 11.46 6.48 -13.78
C LYS A 128 10.80 7.57 -14.61
N MET A 129 9.59 7.99 -14.25
CA MET A 129 8.87 9.07 -14.94
C MET A 129 9.67 10.38 -14.90
N LYS A 130 10.26 10.73 -13.74
CA LYS A 130 11.15 11.90 -13.61
C LYS A 130 12.47 11.78 -14.39
N LEU A 131 12.94 10.56 -14.63
CA LEU A 131 14.19 10.28 -15.35
C LEU A 131 14.00 10.15 -16.86
N MET A 132 12.77 10.24 -17.38
CA MET A 132 12.50 10.36 -18.80
C MET A 132 12.23 11.83 -19.16
N PRO A 133 13.25 12.67 -19.37
CA PRO A 133 13.07 13.94 -20.06
C PRO A 133 12.76 13.67 -21.54
N ASP A 134 11.76 14.40 -22.06
CA ASP A 134 11.39 14.58 -23.47
C ASP A 134 12.21 13.77 -24.50
N MET A 135 11.70 12.60 -24.87
CA MET A 135 11.92 12.05 -26.21
C MET A 135 10.68 12.41 -27.03
N VAL A 136 10.61 13.67 -27.43
CA VAL A 136 9.64 14.16 -28.40
C VAL A 136 10.07 13.63 -29.77
N ASP A 137 9.41 12.57 -30.24
CA ASP A 137 9.19 12.38 -31.66
C ASP A 137 7.73 12.78 -31.93
N ASP A 138 7.49 14.07 -32.17
CA ASP A 138 6.24 14.51 -32.83
C ASP A 138 6.53 14.56 -34.34
N PRO A 139 5.71 13.88 -35.16
CA PRO A 139 4.65 14.66 -35.78
C PRO A 139 3.35 13.86 -35.95
N GLY A 140 2.29 14.32 -35.30
CA GLY A 140 0.94 14.15 -35.84
C GLY A 140 -0.08 13.61 -34.85
N GLY A 141 -0.46 14.43 -33.89
CA GLY A 141 -1.68 14.22 -33.14
C GLY A 141 -2.16 15.52 -32.55
N MET A 142 -3.12 16.18 -33.20
CA MET A 142 -3.73 17.40 -32.68
C MET A 142 -4.28 17.16 -31.27
N VAL A 143 -3.65 17.77 -30.26
CA VAL A 143 -4.17 17.82 -28.90
C VAL A 143 -4.90 19.15 -28.70
N ASP A 144 -6.12 19.04 -28.20
CA ASP A 144 -7.04 20.13 -27.89
C ASP A 144 -6.40 21.19 -26.96
N PRO A 145 -6.39 22.48 -27.33
CA PRO A 145 -5.65 23.56 -26.63
C PRO A 145 -6.25 23.99 -25.28
N ARG A 146 -6.98 23.13 -24.55
CA ARG A 146 -7.68 23.50 -23.30
C ARG A 146 -7.26 22.75 -22.03
N THR A 147 -6.24 21.92 -22.09
CA THR A 147 -5.61 21.35 -20.88
C THR A 147 -4.14 21.73 -20.90
N GLU A 148 -3.86 22.96 -20.45
CA GLU A 148 -2.50 23.46 -20.28
C GLU A 148 -1.74 22.57 -19.29
N ASN A 149 -0.63 22.03 -19.77
CA ASN A 149 0.44 21.43 -18.99
C ASN A 149 1.10 22.54 -18.16
N PHE A 150 0.88 22.57 -16.85
CA PHE A 150 1.74 23.35 -15.96
C PHE A 150 3.15 22.74 -16.00
N SER A 151 4.16 23.58 -16.27
CA SER A 151 5.58 23.24 -16.16
C SER A 151 5.90 22.68 -14.78
N GLU A 152 6.93 21.82 -14.64
CA GLU A 152 7.37 21.29 -13.34
C GLU A 152 7.66 22.43 -12.34
N ALA A 153 8.17 23.57 -12.82
CA ALA A 153 8.38 24.78 -12.01
C ALA A 153 7.06 25.43 -11.54
N GLU A 154 6.00 25.35 -12.35
CA GLU A 154 4.67 25.87 -12.01
C GLU A 154 3.94 24.93 -11.04
N GLN A 155 4.13 23.62 -11.18
CA GLN A 155 3.62 22.63 -10.23
C GLN A 155 4.33 22.72 -8.88
N GLU A 156 5.65 22.91 -8.86
CA GLU A 156 6.39 23.17 -7.62
C GLU A 156 5.98 24.49 -6.97
N ALA A 157 5.77 25.55 -7.77
CA ALA A 157 5.25 26.82 -7.27
C ALA A 157 3.82 26.67 -6.71
N ASP A 158 2.99 25.82 -7.30
CA ASP A 158 1.62 25.57 -6.85
C ASP A 158 1.58 24.71 -5.59
N VAL A 159 2.41 23.67 -5.48
CA VAL A 159 2.60 22.89 -4.25
C VAL A 159 3.12 23.79 -3.12
N GLN A 160 4.09 24.65 -3.39
CA GLN A 160 4.58 25.61 -2.40
C GLN A 160 3.51 26.63 -2.02
N ARG A 161 2.68 27.09 -2.96
CA ARG A 161 1.53 27.96 -2.69
C ARG A 161 0.51 27.26 -1.79
N ILE A 162 0.20 25.98 -2.04
CA ILE A 162 -0.71 25.18 -1.21
C ILE A 162 -0.13 24.94 0.20
N LEU A 163 1.17 24.65 0.31
CA LEU A 163 1.86 24.50 1.60
C LEU A 163 1.92 25.82 2.37
N ASN A 164 2.06 26.97 1.68
CA ASN A 164 1.96 28.30 2.27
C ASN A 164 0.56 28.61 2.83
N CYS A 165 -0.48 27.90 2.39
CA CYS A 165 -1.85 28.06 2.91
C CYS A 165 -2.08 27.30 4.22
N LEU A 166 -1.17 26.42 4.65
CA LEU A 166 -1.27 25.75 5.95
C LEU A 166 -1.06 26.76 7.08
N ARG A 167 -2.14 27.05 7.81
CA ARG A 167 -2.14 28.02 8.91
C ARG A 167 -1.97 27.31 10.25
N GLY A 168 -1.24 27.95 11.15
CA GLY A 168 -1.05 27.51 12.53
C GLY A 168 0.42 27.25 12.86
N LYS A 169 0.79 27.54 14.10
CA LYS A 169 2.17 27.47 14.58
C LYS A 169 2.73 26.04 14.42
N GLY A 170 3.75 25.89 13.58
CA GLY A 170 4.45 24.64 13.34
C GLY A 170 3.61 23.54 12.67
N VAL A 171 2.48 23.89 12.04
CA VAL A 171 1.63 22.93 11.30
C VAL A 171 2.32 22.50 10.00
N ARG A 172 2.91 23.48 9.30
CA ARG A 172 3.69 23.25 8.08
C ARG A 172 4.91 22.38 8.35
N ASP A 173 5.72 22.73 9.33
CA ASP A 173 6.99 22.03 9.64
C ASP A 173 6.74 20.55 9.99
N VAL A 174 5.67 20.28 10.75
CA VAL A 174 5.22 18.91 11.07
C VAL A 174 4.78 18.17 9.81
N PHE A 175 4.05 18.83 8.91
CA PHE A 175 3.57 18.22 7.67
C PHE A 175 4.71 17.93 6.70
N GLU A 176 5.67 18.84 6.55
CA GLU A 176 6.86 18.65 5.70
C GLU A 176 7.73 17.48 6.20
N LEU A 177 8.01 17.38 7.50
CA LEU A 177 8.74 16.24 8.07
C LEU A 177 7.94 14.93 7.92
N HIS A 178 6.62 14.98 8.00
CA HIS A 178 5.80 13.80 7.73
C HIS A 178 5.90 13.34 6.27
N MET A 179 5.91 14.29 5.31
CA MET A 179 6.12 14.00 3.89
C MET A 179 7.51 13.41 3.61
N GLN A 180 8.51 13.80 4.40
CA GLN A 180 9.86 13.20 4.38
C GLN A 180 9.93 11.80 5.03
N GLY A 181 8.82 11.31 5.61
CA GLY A 181 8.70 9.95 6.13
C GLY A 181 8.90 9.81 7.64
N TYR A 182 9.08 10.91 8.37
CA TYR A 182 9.20 10.87 9.81
C TYR A 182 7.83 10.60 10.48
N ARG A 183 7.84 9.81 11.55
CA ARG A 183 6.65 9.54 12.38
C ARG A 183 6.52 10.59 13.48
N CYS A 184 5.29 10.87 13.93
CA CYS A 184 5.03 11.82 15.02
C CYS A 184 5.71 11.44 16.32
N SER A 185 5.85 10.15 16.61
CA SER A 185 6.66 9.59 17.67
C SER A 185 7.47 8.40 17.17
N SER A 186 8.61 8.14 17.81
CA SER A 186 9.35 6.90 17.63
C SER A 186 9.99 6.46 18.95
N ILE A 187 10.01 5.15 19.20
CA ILE A 187 10.67 4.54 20.36
C ILE A 187 12.18 4.37 20.10
N LYS A 188 12.59 4.25 18.83
CA LYS A 188 13.99 4.20 18.40
C LYS A 188 14.17 5.08 17.16
N GLY A 189 15.08 6.06 17.25
CA GLY A 189 15.42 6.97 16.15
C GLY A 189 14.68 8.31 16.19
N GLU A 190 15.01 9.18 15.25
CA GLU A 190 14.42 10.51 15.14
C GLU A 190 12.94 10.46 14.74
N SER A 191 12.17 11.35 15.33
CA SER A 191 10.74 11.53 15.14
C SER A 191 10.45 13.02 14.95
N ILE A 192 9.28 13.36 14.42
CA ILE A 192 8.87 14.76 14.27
C ILE A 192 8.91 15.49 15.61
N SER A 193 8.49 14.83 16.70
CA SER A 193 8.57 15.36 18.06
C SER A 193 10.00 15.68 18.49
N SER A 194 10.96 14.80 18.20
CA SER A 194 12.36 15.01 18.59
C SER A 194 13.07 16.04 17.72
N ILE A 195 12.76 16.09 16.41
CA ILE A 195 13.34 17.04 15.45
C ILE A 195 12.86 18.47 15.73
N LEU A 196 11.57 18.65 16.04
CA LEU A 196 10.98 19.97 16.29
C LEU A 196 11.00 20.36 17.77
N GLY A 197 11.47 19.50 18.68
CA GLY A 197 11.48 19.75 20.12
C GLY A 197 10.08 19.95 20.70
N ILE A 198 9.08 19.23 20.19
CA ILE A 198 7.68 19.33 20.63
C ILE A 198 7.17 17.99 21.15
N ASP A 199 6.14 18.04 21.99
CA ASP A 199 5.48 16.84 22.47
C ASP A 199 4.85 16.01 21.31
N PRO A 200 4.94 14.66 21.31
CA PRO A 200 4.38 13.81 20.26
C PRO A 200 2.89 13.99 19.98
N ASP A 201 2.11 14.29 21.02
CA ASP A 201 0.68 14.53 20.93
C ASP A 201 0.41 15.87 20.23
N THR A 202 1.27 16.86 20.50
CA THR A 202 1.29 18.14 19.79
C THR A 202 1.67 17.98 18.32
N ALA A 203 2.66 17.15 17.99
CA ALA A 203 3.01 16.82 16.61
C ALA A 203 1.84 16.13 15.88
N SER A 204 1.17 15.18 16.54
CA SER A 204 0.02 14.47 15.97
C SER A 204 -1.18 15.39 15.72
N LYS A 205 -1.50 16.29 16.66
CA LYS A 205 -2.57 17.30 16.52
C LYS A 205 -2.29 18.28 15.37
N ARG A 206 -1.04 18.72 15.23
CA ARG A 206 -0.62 19.60 14.13
C ARG A 206 -0.69 18.90 12.77
N LEU A 207 -0.29 17.63 12.70
CA LEU A 207 -0.41 16.84 11.49
C LEU A 207 -1.86 16.62 11.06
N ALA A 208 -2.74 16.34 12.02
CA ALA A 208 -4.18 16.22 11.77
C ALA A 208 -4.77 17.54 11.27
N SER A 209 -4.38 18.67 11.87
CA SER A 209 -4.78 20.01 11.42
C SER A 209 -4.33 20.31 9.98
N ALA A 210 -3.09 19.94 9.62
CA ALA A 210 -2.60 20.09 8.25
C ALA A 210 -3.44 19.31 7.24
N LYS A 211 -3.74 18.04 7.53
CA LYS A 211 -4.58 17.18 6.67
C LYS A 211 -5.99 17.75 6.49
N GLN A 212 -6.62 18.19 7.58
CA GLN A 212 -7.96 18.78 7.56
C GLN A 212 -8.01 20.09 6.76
N GLN A 213 -6.96 20.92 6.84
CA GLN A 213 -6.88 22.15 6.04
C GLN A 213 -6.74 21.85 4.55
N LEU A 214 -5.93 20.85 4.19
CA LEU A 214 -5.79 20.41 2.80
C LEU A 214 -7.07 19.80 2.24
N GLU A 215 -7.78 18.98 3.02
CA GLU A 215 -9.08 18.40 2.62
C GLU A 215 -10.12 19.49 2.31
N LYS A 216 -10.19 20.54 3.15
CA LYS A 216 -11.05 21.70 2.93
C LYS A 216 -10.67 22.50 1.68
N MET A 217 -9.38 22.65 1.41
CA MET A 217 -8.89 23.38 0.22
C MET A 217 -9.13 22.61 -1.08
N ILE A 218 -9.10 21.27 -1.04
CA ILE A 218 -9.29 20.38 -2.20
C ILE A 218 -10.79 20.05 -2.42
N GLY A 219 -11.69 20.56 -1.56
CA GLY A 219 -13.14 20.45 -1.75
C GLY A 219 -13.74 19.10 -1.39
N LYS A 220 -13.11 18.33 -0.48
CA LYS A 220 -13.76 17.19 0.17
C LYS A 220 -14.29 17.67 1.52
N SER A 221 -15.56 18.05 1.53
CA SER A 221 -16.26 18.56 2.71
C SER A 221 -16.34 17.56 3.85
#